data_AF-A0A928KXR4-F1
#
_entry.id   AF-A0A928KXR4-F1
#
_cell.length_a   1.000
_cell.length_b   1.000
_cell.length_c   1.000
_cell.angle_alpha   90.00
_cell.angle_beta   90.00
_cell.angle_gamma   90.00
#
_symmetry.space_group_name_H-M   'P 1'
#
loop_
_entity.id
_entity.type
_entity.pdbx_description
1 polymer ?
#
loop_
_entity_poly.entity_id
_entity_poly.type
_entity_poly.pdbx_seq_one_letter_code
_entity_poly.pdbx_strand_id
1 'polypeptide(L)'
;MKTDTAGQFRQIEKESILGQQPPFASCHASSLAILPNGDFFCAWFAGSREGADDVAIWGARRSGGRWQKPQILQQNGLPHWNPVLFVQKSGSVWLFFKIGREISSWQTWVSISQDGCRTWSPARELVSGDAGGRGPVRNKLIVLSSGRWLAPASLENGQWRSFADRSDDEGKTWRKSGEVFIPLAEAGTKSEAYREIPVSEQSFTGRGAIQPTLWESEPGRVHMLLRTSEGFIARSDSQDSGETWCEGYATSLPNNNSGIDLARTADGRLFLVYNPVGENWGPRFPLRLALSKDNGQTWEDVFTLEEAEGEYSYPSVNCSGNSLFVTYTNCRKDISFWHFELEEQGKEAGV
;
A
#
# COMPACT_ATOMS: atom_id res chain seq x y z
N MET A 1 -8.56 23.21 9.61
CA MET A 1 -7.27 23.43 8.94
C MET A 1 -6.16 23.09 9.93
N LYS A 2 -5.41 22.01 9.70
CA LYS A 2 -4.14 21.79 10.40
C LYS A 2 -3.10 22.68 9.70
N THR A 3 -2.27 23.38 10.47
CA THR A 3 -1.24 24.29 9.93
C THR A 3 -0.06 23.49 9.39
N ASP A 4 0.38 23.83 8.19
CA ASP A 4 1.63 23.38 7.59
C ASP A 4 2.81 24.02 8.34
N THR A 5 3.52 23.23 9.14
CA THR A 5 4.68 23.72 9.91
C THR A 5 5.95 23.83 9.07
N ALA A 6 5.95 23.37 7.82
CA ALA A 6 7.16 23.24 6.99
C ALA A 6 7.11 23.99 5.64
N GLY A 7 5.99 24.62 5.27
CA GLY A 7 5.84 25.30 3.98
C GLY A 7 5.89 24.33 2.79
N GLN A 8 5.43 23.09 2.98
CA GLN A 8 5.38 22.05 1.94
C GLN A 8 4.03 21.98 1.22
N PHE A 9 2.96 22.50 1.83
CA PHE A 9 1.59 22.30 1.38
C PHE A 9 0.77 23.59 1.38
N ARG A 10 0.22 23.94 0.21
CA ARG A 10 -0.67 25.10 0.03
C ARG A 10 -2.05 24.88 0.66
N GLN A 11 -2.55 23.65 0.53
CA GLN A 11 -3.88 23.27 0.96
C GLN A 11 -3.87 21.84 1.47
N ILE A 12 -4.64 21.60 2.54
CA ILE A 12 -4.75 20.30 3.18
C ILE A 12 -6.22 20.04 3.53
N GLU A 13 -6.75 18.95 2.99
CA GLU A 13 -8.10 18.47 3.26
C GLU A 13 -8.07 17.06 3.87
N LYS A 14 -8.96 16.80 4.83
CA LYS A 14 -9.18 15.49 5.43
C LYS A 14 -10.67 15.16 5.39
N GLU A 15 -11.00 13.97 4.92
CA GLU A 15 -12.35 13.42 4.89
C GLU A 15 -12.40 12.02 5.52
N SER A 16 -13.56 11.68 6.05
CA SER A 16 -13.94 10.30 6.36
C SER A 16 -14.66 9.72 5.14
N ILE A 17 -14.26 8.53 4.67
CA ILE A 17 -14.93 7.88 3.53
C ILE A 17 -16.23 7.19 3.98
N LEU A 18 -16.24 6.56 5.16
CA LEU A 18 -17.37 5.73 5.60
C LEU A 18 -18.39 6.50 6.46
N GLY A 19 -17.98 7.61 7.06
CA GLY A 19 -18.81 8.38 7.97
C GLY A 19 -19.12 7.60 9.25
N GLN A 20 -20.32 7.80 9.82
CA GLN A 20 -20.63 7.35 11.18
C GLN A 20 -21.21 5.94 11.29
N GLN A 21 -21.70 5.34 10.19
CA GLN A 21 -22.39 4.04 10.23
C GLN A 21 -22.03 3.16 9.02
N PRO A 22 -20.82 2.60 8.98
CA PRO A 22 -20.46 1.64 7.96
C PRO A 22 -21.34 0.37 8.03
N PRO A 23 -21.63 -0.29 6.89
CA PRO A 23 -22.47 -1.48 6.83
C PRO A 23 -21.76 -2.77 7.31
N PHE A 24 -20.65 -2.65 8.03
CA PHE A 24 -19.80 -3.74 8.49
C PHE A 24 -19.17 -3.39 9.83
N ALA A 25 -18.73 -4.40 10.58
CA ALA A 25 -18.16 -4.21 11.92
C ALA A 25 -16.68 -3.78 11.88
N SER A 26 -15.95 -4.16 10.82
CA SER A 26 -14.54 -3.85 10.65
C SER A 26 -14.17 -3.66 9.17
N CYS A 27 -13.30 -2.68 8.88
CA CYS A 27 -12.68 -2.47 7.57
C CYS A 27 -11.16 -2.33 7.68
N HIS A 28 -10.44 -2.66 6.61
CA HIS A 28 -8.99 -2.57 6.59
C HIS A 28 -8.39 -2.54 5.17
N ALA A 29 -7.12 -2.16 5.08
CA ALA A 29 -6.28 -2.18 3.88
C ALA A 29 -6.87 -1.41 2.70
N SER A 30 -6.95 -0.08 2.84
CA SER A 30 -7.40 0.80 1.77
C SER A 30 -6.43 0.81 0.58
N SER A 31 -6.97 0.91 -0.63
CA SER A 31 -6.25 1.22 -1.86
C SER A 31 -7.01 2.29 -2.63
N LEU A 32 -6.30 3.35 -3.03
CA LEU A 32 -6.88 4.51 -3.73
C LEU A 32 -6.45 4.51 -5.21
N ALA A 33 -7.39 4.80 -6.10
CA ALA A 33 -7.16 5.08 -7.50
C ALA A 33 -7.65 6.49 -7.87
N ILE A 34 -6.88 7.17 -8.71
CA ILE A 34 -7.25 8.43 -9.36
C ILE A 34 -7.75 8.09 -10.76
N LEU A 35 -9.04 8.29 -11.02
CA LEU A 35 -9.66 7.91 -12.28
C LEU A 35 -9.35 8.93 -13.39
N PRO A 36 -9.39 8.53 -14.68
CA PRO A 36 -9.09 9.43 -15.80
C PRO A 36 -9.94 10.70 -15.85
N ASN A 37 -11.15 10.66 -15.28
CA ASN A 37 -12.05 11.82 -15.22
C ASN A 37 -11.83 12.72 -13.99
N GLY A 38 -10.79 12.47 -13.18
CA GLY A 38 -10.46 13.22 -11.97
C GLY A 38 -11.23 12.78 -10.72
N ASP A 39 -12.16 11.82 -10.83
CA ASP A 39 -12.79 11.21 -9.66
C ASP A 39 -11.80 10.29 -8.92
N PHE A 40 -12.13 9.94 -7.68
CA PHE A 40 -11.39 8.94 -6.93
C PHE A 40 -12.20 7.67 -6.77
N PHE A 41 -11.52 6.53 -6.67
CA PHE A 41 -12.13 5.29 -6.24
C PHE A 41 -11.26 4.67 -5.15
N CYS A 42 -11.87 4.34 -4.01
CA CYS A 42 -11.18 3.68 -2.91
C CYS A 42 -11.78 2.29 -2.72
N ALA A 43 -10.92 1.29 -2.55
CA ALA A 43 -11.30 -0.09 -2.19
C ALA A 43 -10.67 -0.49 -0.85
N TRP A 44 -11.30 -1.38 -0.12
CA TRP A 44 -10.83 -1.96 1.15
C TRP A 44 -11.51 -3.31 1.37
N PHE A 45 -11.01 -4.13 2.30
CA PHE A 45 -11.76 -5.32 2.73
C PHE A 45 -12.53 -5.02 4.01
N ALA A 46 -13.72 -5.61 4.15
CA ALA A 46 -14.55 -5.42 5.34
C ALA A 46 -15.52 -6.57 5.59
N GLY A 47 -15.86 -6.78 6.86
CA GLY A 47 -16.77 -7.83 7.32
C GLY A 47 -16.94 -7.80 8.84
N SER A 48 -17.33 -8.93 9.42
CA SER A 48 -17.50 -9.10 10.87
C SER A 48 -16.19 -8.97 11.65
N ARG A 49 -15.12 -9.62 11.17
CA ARG A 49 -13.74 -9.50 11.65
C ARG A 49 -12.77 -9.87 10.53
N GLU A 50 -11.52 -9.47 10.65
CA GLU A 50 -10.47 -9.91 9.73
C GLU A 50 -10.42 -11.45 9.64
N GLY A 51 -10.32 -11.96 8.41
CA GLY A 51 -10.31 -13.40 8.12
C GLY A 51 -11.60 -14.15 8.35
N ALA A 52 -12.74 -13.48 8.49
CA ALA A 52 -14.03 -14.16 8.53
C ALA A 52 -14.54 -14.43 7.11
N ASP A 53 -15.35 -15.49 6.96
CA ASP A 53 -15.91 -15.93 5.67
C ASP A 53 -16.85 -14.87 5.05
N ASP A 54 -17.36 -13.93 5.85
CA ASP A 54 -18.18 -12.81 5.39
C ASP A 54 -17.36 -11.61 4.88
N VAL A 55 -16.03 -11.62 5.01
CA VAL A 55 -15.17 -10.53 4.53
C VAL A 55 -15.20 -10.46 3.01
N ALA A 56 -15.61 -9.30 2.51
CA ALA A 56 -15.69 -8.97 1.10
C ALA A 56 -14.74 -7.82 0.74
N ILE A 57 -14.49 -7.63 -0.56
CA ILE A 57 -13.92 -6.37 -1.04
C ILE A 57 -15.05 -5.37 -1.24
N TRP A 58 -14.92 -4.21 -0.61
CA TRP A 58 -15.81 -3.08 -0.72
C TRP A 58 -15.12 -1.94 -1.45
N GLY A 59 -15.91 -1.01 -1.99
CA GLY A 59 -15.38 0.25 -2.50
C GLY A 59 -16.41 1.36 -2.58
N ALA A 60 -15.90 2.59 -2.68
CA ALA A 60 -16.67 3.80 -2.86
C ALA A 60 -15.99 4.71 -3.88
N ARG A 61 -16.80 5.41 -4.68
CA ARG A 61 -16.34 6.45 -5.61
C ARG A 61 -16.50 7.82 -4.96
N ARG A 62 -15.52 8.70 -5.11
CA ARG A 62 -15.66 10.14 -4.86
C ARG A 62 -15.91 10.85 -6.16
N SER A 63 -17.08 11.46 -6.32
CA SER A 63 -17.46 12.19 -7.53
C SER A 63 -18.19 13.47 -7.17
N GLY A 64 -17.89 14.57 -7.88
CA GLY A 64 -18.45 15.88 -7.58
C GLY A 64 -18.17 16.35 -6.14
N GLY A 65 -16.98 16.05 -5.61
CA GLY A 65 -16.57 16.49 -4.27
C GLY A 65 -17.09 15.64 -3.11
N ARG A 66 -17.75 14.50 -3.36
CA ARG A 66 -18.37 13.68 -2.29
C ARG A 66 -18.18 12.19 -2.51
N TRP A 67 -17.95 11.46 -1.42
CA TRP A 67 -17.95 10.00 -1.41
C TRP A 67 -19.37 9.46 -1.55
N GLN A 68 -19.53 8.50 -2.46
CA GLN A 68 -20.77 7.75 -2.66
C GLN A 68 -20.87 6.60 -1.65
N LYS A 69 -22.07 6.04 -1.49
CA LYS A 69 -22.30 4.91 -0.58
C LYS A 69 -21.39 3.73 -0.97
N PRO A 70 -20.70 3.09 0.01
CA PRO A 70 -19.94 1.89 -0.24
C PRO A 70 -20.78 0.75 -0.83
N GLN A 71 -20.16 -0.03 -1.71
CA GLN A 71 -20.74 -1.21 -2.33
C GLN A 71 -19.75 -2.39 -2.31
N ILE A 72 -20.30 -3.60 -2.28
CA ILE A 72 -19.52 -4.83 -2.41
C ILE A 72 -19.05 -4.95 -3.86
N LEU A 73 -17.75 -5.16 -4.05
CA LEU A 73 -17.13 -5.38 -5.36
C LEU A 73 -16.94 -6.87 -5.63
N GLN A 74 -16.52 -7.63 -4.62
CA GLN A 74 -16.21 -9.06 -4.73
C GLN A 74 -16.52 -9.78 -3.41
N GLN A 75 -17.24 -10.90 -3.47
CA GLN A 75 -17.56 -11.77 -2.35
C GLN A 75 -17.93 -13.17 -2.85
N ASN A 76 -17.46 -14.22 -2.18
CA ASN A 76 -17.78 -15.62 -2.53
C ASN A 76 -17.90 -16.55 -1.30
N GLY A 77 -18.04 -16.00 -0.10
CA GLY A 77 -18.12 -16.80 1.14
C GLY A 77 -16.77 -17.32 1.65
N LEU A 78 -15.66 -16.88 1.05
CA LEU A 78 -14.31 -17.02 1.60
C LEU A 78 -13.76 -15.64 1.99
N PRO A 79 -12.84 -15.57 2.96
CA PRO A 79 -12.28 -14.28 3.37
C PRO A 79 -11.52 -13.61 2.22
N HIS A 80 -11.87 -12.36 1.94
CA HIS A 80 -11.18 -11.51 0.97
C HIS A 80 -10.17 -10.59 1.66
N TRP A 81 -9.05 -10.29 1.00
CA TRP A 81 -7.97 -9.49 1.59
C TRP A 81 -7.28 -8.56 0.59
N ASN A 82 -6.57 -7.57 1.13
CA ASN A 82 -5.58 -6.73 0.46
C ASN A 82 -5.95 -6.32 -0.97
N PRO A 83 -7.05 -5.57 -1.16
CA PRO A 83 -7.38 -5.02 -2.47
C PRO A 83 -6.31 -4.03 -2.91
N VAL A 84 -5.95 -4.10 -4.19
CA VAL A 84 -5.04 -3.16 -4.84
C VAL A 84 -5.65 -2.70 -6.15
N LEU A 85 -5.82 -1.40 -6.29
CA LEU A 85 -6.26 -0.77 -7.51
C LEU A 85 -5.07 -0.34 -8.37
N PHE A 86 -5.21 -0.51 -9.69
CA PHE A 86 -4.28 -0.01 -10.69
C PHE A 86 -5.06 0.56 -11.87
N VAL A 87 -4.74 1.79 -12.26
CA VAL A 87 -5.37 2.46 -13.42
C VAL A 87 -4.42 2.34 -14.60
N GLN A 88 -4.83 1.58 -15.61
CA GLN A 88 -4.06 1.42 -16.84
C GLN A 88 -4.17 2.69 -17.71
N LYS A 89 -3.18 2.95 -18.56
CA LYS A 89 -3.18 4.07 -19.53
C LYS A 89 -4.42 4.10 -20.43
N SER A 90 -5.02 2.94 -20.72
CA SER A 90 -6.26 2.80 -21.49
C SER A 90 -7.50 3.33 -20.76
N GLY A 91 -7.41 3.60 -19.46
CA GLY A 91 -8.52 3.98 -18.58
C GLY A 91 -9.19 2.80 -17.87
N SER A 92 -8.84 1.56 -18.21
CA SER A 92 -9.29 0.38 -17.46
C SER A 92 -8.73 0.38 -16.04
N VAL A 93 -9.56 -0.02 -15.07
CA VAL A 93 -9.15 -0.13 -13.67
C VAL A 93 -9.09 -1.60 -13.28
N TRP A 94 -7.93 -2.03 -12.81
CA TRP A 94 -7.69 -3.38 -12.33
C TRP A 94 -7.83 -3.41 -10.81
N LEU A 95 -8.60 -4.37 -10.30
CA LEU A 95 -8.72 -4.69 -8.88
C LEU A 95 -8.08 -6.05 -8.65
N PHE A 96 -6.93 -6.05 -7.98
CA PHE A 96 -6.30 -7.26 -7.47
C PHE A 96 -6.72 -7.46 -6.03
N PHE A 97 -6.98 -8.70 -5.61
CA PHE A 97 -7.40 -9.00 -4.24
C PHE A 97 -7.12 -10.47 -3.93
N LYS A 98 -7.17 -10.85 -2.65
CA LYS A 98 -6.73 -12.16 -2.17
C LYS A 98 -7.93 -12.92 -1.66
N ILE A 99 -7.98 -14.22 -1.91
CA ILE A 99 -9.03 -15.11 -1.40
C ILE A 99 -8.36 -16.28 -0.69
N GLY A 100 -8.79 -16.57 0.53
CA GLY A 100 -8.28 -17.72 1.29
C GLY A 100 -8.51 -17.59 2.79
N ARG A 101 -8.57 -18.72 3.49
CA ARG A 101 -8.66 -18.78 4.96
C ARG A 101 -7.29 -18.69 5.64
N GLU A 102 -6.25 -19.08 4.93
CA GLU A 102 -4.86 -19.07 5.40
C GLU A 102 -4.03 -18.05 4.63
N ILE A 103 -3.35 -17.14 5.34
CA ILE A 103 -2.50 -16.10 4.74
C ILE A 103 -1.33 -16.73 3.97
N SER A 104 -0.77 -17.82 4.47
CA SER A 104 0.37 -18.52 3.87
C SER A 104 0.05 -19.18 2.52
N SER A 105 -1.23 -19.42 2.22
CA SER A 105 -1.69 -20.17 1.04
C SER A 105 -2.80 -19.46 0.25
N TRP A 106 -3.14 -18.21 0.60
CA TRP A 106 -4.12 -17.42 -0.15
C TRP A 106 -3.75 -17.27 -1.64
N GLN A 107 -4.76 -17.04 -2.46
CA GLN A 107 -4.59 -16.89 -3.90
C GLN A 107 -4.85 -15.45 -4.31
N THR A 108 -4.08 -14.94 -5.27
CA THR A 108 -4.36 -13.63 -5.87
C THR A 108 -5.34 -13.76 -7.03
N TRP A 109 -6.42 -12.99 -6.95
CA TRP A 109 -7.47 -12.86 -7.94
C TRP A 109 -7.47 -11.45 -8.52
N VAL A 110 -8.04 -11.32 -9.73
CA VAL A 110 -8.15 -10.06 -10.45
C VAL A 110 -9.53 -9.91 -11.08
N SER A 111 -10.07 -8.69 -11.01
CA SER A 111 -11.26 -8.24 -11.73
C SER A 111 -10.98 -6.88 -12.37
N ILE A 112 -11.59 -6.60 -13.53
CA ILE A 112 -11.30 -5.41 -14.32
C ILE A 112 -12.58 -4.63 -14.57
N SER A 113 -12.53 -3.32 -14.38
CA SER A 113 -13.55 -2.37 -14.78
C SER A 113 -13.11 -1.60 -16.03
N GLN A 114 -14.02 -1.43 -16.98
CA GLN A 114 -13.82 -0.66 -18.21
C GLN A 114 -14.67 0.61 -18.28
N ASP A 115 -15.45 0.89 -17.23
CA ASP A 115 -16.47 1.95 -17.19
C ASP A 115 -16.28 2.89 -15.98
N GLY A 116 -15.04 3.02 -15.51
CA GLY A 116 -14.68 3.89 -14.39
C GLY A 116 -15.23 3.37 -13.06
N CYS A 117 -15.03 2.07 -12.78
CA CYS A 117 -15.42 1.38 -11.56
C CYS A 117 -16.95 1.31 -11.33
N ARG A 118 -17.77 1.34 -12.39
CA ARG A 118 -19.22 1.16 -12.26
C ARG A 118 -19.58 -0.32 -12.27
N THR A 119 -18.93 -1.09 -13.14
CA THR A 119 -19.06 -2.55 -13.21
C THR A 119 -17.70 -3.21 -13.21
N TRP A 120 -17.68 -4.50 -12.85
CA TRP A 120 -16.48 -5.31 -12.69
C TRP A 120 -16.67 -6.63 -13.43
N SER A 121 -15.63 -7.08 -14.13
CA SER A 121 -15.64 -8.40 -14.76
C SER A 121 -15.75 -9.52 -13.73
N PRO A 122 -16.18 -10.74 -14.12
CA PRO A 122 -15.98 -11.91 -13.29
C PRO A 122 -14.51 -12.01 -12.84
N ALA A 123 -14.31 -12.33 -11.56
CA ALA A 123 -12.97 -12.49 -11.02
C ALA A 123 -12.33 -13.78 -11.55
N ARG A 124 -11.02 -13.74 -11.75
CA ARG A 124 -10.20 -14.90 -12.12
C ARG A 124 -8.90 -14.92 -11.32
N GLU A 125 -8.29 -16.09 -11.19
CA GLU A 125 -6.91 -16.18 -10.68
C GLU A 125 -5.98 -15.31 -11.53
N LEU A 126 -5.03 -14.64 -10.86
CA LEU A 126 -4.01 -13.85 -11.54
C LEU A 126 -3.02 -14.75 -12.27
N VAL A 127 -2.53 -15.77 -11.56
CA VAL A 127 -1.67 -16.84 -12.06
C VAL A 127 -2.34 -18.16 -11.72
N SER A 128 -2.63 -18.97 -12.73
CA SER A 128 -3.42 -20.19 -12.52
C SER A 128 -2.70 -21.19 -11.60
N GLY A 129 -3.41 -21.68 -10.58
CA GLY A 129 -2.89 -22.67 -9.63
C GLY A 129 -1.87 -22.12 -8.63
N ASP A 130 -1.71 -20.80 -8.56
CA ASP A 130 -0.81 -20.16 -7.59
C ASP A 130 -1.34 -20.22 -6.15
N ALA A 131 -0.42 -20.17 -5.18
CA ALA A 131 -0.70 -20.01 -3.76
C ALA A 131 0.43 -19.21 -3.08
N GLY A 132 0.07 -18.41 -2.06
CA GLY A 132 1.02 -17.67 -1.23
C GLY A 132 1.20 -16.20 -1.61
N GLY A 133 0.45 -15.70 -2.61
CA GLY A 133 0.33 -14.27 -2.89
C GLY A 133 1.26 -13.74 -3.99
N ARG A 134 0.90 -13.97 -5.26
CA ARG A 134 1.53 -13.34 -6.43
C ARG A 134 0.89 -12.00 -6.81
N GLY A 135 1.52 -11.26 -7.70
CA GLY A 135 1.07 -9.92 -8.12
C GLY A 135 1.16 -8.91 -6.97
N PRO A 136 0.36 -7.84 -6.98
CA PRO A 136 0.50 -6.81 -5.96
C PRO A 136 -0.08 -7.30 -4.63
N VAL A 137 0.76 -7.64 -3.66
CA VAL A 137 0.35 -7.97 -2.29
C VAL A 137 0.37 -6.68 -1.49
N ARG A 138 -0.83 -6.14 -1.25
CA ARG A 138 -1.10 -4.88 -0.53
C ARG A 138 -0.74 -3.62 -1.33
N ASN A 139 0.50 -3.47 -1.80
CA ASN A 139 0.95 -2.20 -2.40
C ASN A 139 0.73 -2.17 -3.91
N LYS A 140 0.51 -0.96 -4.44
CA LYS A 140 0.28 -0.73 -5.88
C LYS A 140 1.50 -1.13 -6.71
N LEU A 141 1.22 -1.65 -7.89
CA LEU A 141 2.25 -1.90 -8.90
C LEU A 141 2.71 -0.59 -9.55
N ILE A 142 3.91 -0.59 -10.11
CA ILE A 142 4.42 0.50 -10.95
C ILE A 142 4.56 0.02 -12.40
N VAL A 143 4.45 0.95 -13.34
CA VAL A 143 4.82 0.72 -14.75
C VAL A 143 6.17 1.38 -14.97
N LEU A 144 7.18 0.58 -15.28
CA LEU A 144 8.52 1.07 -15.56
C LEU A 144 8.54 1.87 -16.87
N SER A 145 9.59 2.67 -17.04
CA SER A 145 9.89 3.41 -18.28
C SER A 145 9.91 2.52 -19.53
N SER A 146 10.28 1.24 -19.38
CA SER A 146 10.25 0.23 -20.46
C SER A 146 8.85 -0.26 -20.83
N GLY A 147 7.82 0.05 -20.04
CA GLY A 147 6.46 -0.47 -20.16
C GLY A 147 6.20 -1.74 -19.34
N ARG A 148 7.23 -2.37 -18.77
CA ARG A 148 7.09 -3.52 -17.86
C ARG A 148 6.26 -3.13 -16.63
N TRP A 149 5.30 -3.96 -16.27
CA TRP A 149 4.60 -3.84 -14.99
C TRP A 149 5.38 -4.56 -13.92
N LEU A 150 5.52 -3.94 -12.76
CA LEU A 150 6.21 -4.50 -11.62
C LEU A 150 5.32 -4.40 -10.37
N ALA A 151 4.83 -5.55 -9.93
CA ALA A 151 3.88 -5.68 -8.84
C ALA A 151 4.58 -6.19 -7.57
N PRO A 152 4.66 -5.39 -6.50
CA PRO A 152 5.32 -5.80 -5.26
C PRO A 152 4.56 -6.92 -4.57
N ALA A 153 5.26 -7.95 -4.11
CA ALA A 153 4.68 -9.16 -3.56
C ALA A 153 5.47 -9.69 -2.37
N SER A 154 4.86 -10.59 -1.59
CA SER A 154 5.54 -11.28 -0.50
C SER A 154 4.93 -12.64 -0.22
N LEU A 155 5.78 -13.60 0.16
CA LEU A 155 5.37 -14.90 0.68
C LEU A 155 5.39 -14.86 2.20
N GLU A 156 4.30 -15.34 2.81
CA GLU A 156 4.10 -15.37 4.27
C GLU A 156 4.11 -16.81 4.82
N ASN A 157 4.94 -17.69 4.23
CA ASN A 157 5.06 -19.09 4.61
C ASN A 157 6.37 -19.39 5.35
N GLY A 158 6.33 -19.31 6.68
CA GLY A 158 7.54 -19.46 7.51
C GLY A 158 8.32 -18.15 7.56
N GLN A 159 9.54 -18.12 6.99
CA GLN A 159 10.27 -16.86 6.82
C GLN A 159 9.60 -16.03 5.73
N TRP A 160 9.26 -14.80 6.09
CA TRP A 160 8.69 -13.81 5.21
C TRP A 160 9.70 -13.32 4.18
N ARG A 161 9.31 -13.37 2.90
CA ARG A 161 10.19 -13.08 1.78
C ARG A 161 9.48 -12.17 0.80
N SER A 162 10.12 -11.05 0.45
CA SER A 162 9.60 -10.09 -0.52
C SER A 162 10.15 -10.36 -1.91
N PHE A 163 9.40 -9.99 -2.94
CA PHE A 163 9.79 -10.08 -4.34
C PHE A 163 8.92 -9.12 -5.16
N ALA A 164 9.11 -9.11 -6.48
CA ALA A 164 8.18 -8.46 -7.39
C ALA A 164 7.76 -9.44 -8.51
N ASP A 165 6.50 -9.40 -8.86
CA ASP A 165 6.00 -10.03 -10.07
C ASP A 165 6.12 -9.08 -11.24
N ARG A 166 6.66 -9.56 -12.36
CA ARG A 166 6.83 -8.78 -13.59
C ARG A 166 5.90 -9.25 -14.69
N SER A 167 5.34 -8.31 -15.43
CA SER A 167 4.59 -8.57 -16.66
C SER A 167 5.08 -7.66 -17.78
N ASP A 168 5.44 -8.28 -18.91
CA ASP A 168 5.91 -7.61 -20.12
C ASP A 168 4.82 -7.52 -21.21
N ASP A 169 3.58 -7.90 -20.88
CA ASP A 169 2.46 -8.06 -21.80
C ASP A 169 1.14 -7.50 -21.24
N GLU A 170 1.26 -6.44 -20.42
CA GLU A 170 0.13 -5.72 -19.80
C GLU A 170 -0.77 -6.61 -18.92
N GLY A 171 -0.15 -7.42 -18.07
CA GLY A 171 -0.81 -8.23 -17.05
C GLY A 171 -1.40 -9.54 -17.56
N LYS A 172 -1.11 -9.94 -18.81
CA LYS A 172 -1.55 -11.23 -19.36
C LYS A 172 -0.76 -12.40 -18.78
N THR A 173 0.56 -12.26 -18.67
CA THR A 173 1.45 -13.23 -18.02
C THR A 173 2.33 -12.56 -16.97
N TRP A 174 2.70 -13.35 -15.95
CA TRP A 174 3.45 -12.87 -14.79
C TRP A 174 4.61 -13.80 -14.47
N ARG A 175 5.78 -13.22 -14.22
CA ARG A 175 6.99 -13.94 -13.86
C ARG A 175 7.50 -13.42 -12.51
N LYS A 176 7.82 -14.33 -11.60
CA LYS A 176 8.37 -13.97 -10.28
C LYS A 176 9.83 -13.51 -10.41
N SER A 177 10.21 -12.40 -9.79
CA SER A 177 11.63 -11.98 -9.65
C SER A 177 12.39 -12.89 -8.68
N GLY A 178 13.68 -12.63 -8.51
CA GLY A 178 14.42 -13.08 -7.33
C GLY A 178 13.74 -12.59 -6.04
N GLU A 179 13.86 -13.38 -4.97
CA GLU A 179 13.41 -12.98 -3.64
C GLU A 179 14.47 -12.10 -2.98
N VAL A 180 14.03 -11.12 -2.20
CA VAL A 180 14.91 -10.29 -1.38
C VAL A 180 15.27 -11.05 -0.12
N PHE A 181 16.56 -11.23 0.09
CA PHE A 181 17.10 -11.68 1.37
C PHE A 181 17.32 -10.46 2.27
N ILE A 182 16.94 -10.57 3.55
CA ILE A 182 17.33 -9.61 4.58
C ILE A 182 18.04 -10.35 5.71
N PRO A 183 19.17 -9.84 6.24
CA PRO A 183 19.76 -10.35 7.46
C PRO A 183 18.77 -10.17 8.62
N LEU A 184 18.41 -11.25 9.30
CA LEU A 184 17.59 -11.20 10.51
C LEU A 184 18.51 -11.21 11.73
N ALA A 185 18.27 -10.32 12.69
CA ALA A 185 18.89 -10.45 13.99
C ALA A 185 18.42 -11.78 14.65
N GLU A 186 19.30 -12.45 15.38
CA GLU A 186 18.93 -13.65 16.15
C GLU A 186 17.75 -13.32 17.06
N ALA A 187 16.65 -14.05 16.86
CA ALA A 187 15.39 -14.03 17.60
C ALA A 187 15.12 -12.81 18.49
N GLY A 188 14.60 -11.71 17.91
CA GLY A 188 13.75 -10.81 18.69
C GLY A 188 12.49 -11.58 19.10
N THR A 189 12.39 -11.97 20.37
CA THR A 189 11.18 -12.60 20.90
C THR A 189 10.02 -11.62 20.80
N LYS A 190 8.84 -12.13 20.45
CA LYS A 190 7.56 -11.43 20.49
C LYS A 190 7.50 -10.55 21.75
N SER A 191 7.26 -9.26 21.58
CA SER A 191 6.88 -8.41 22.70
C SER A 191 5.53 -8.94 23.23
N GLU A 192 5.51 -9.50 24.44
CA GLU A 192 4.26 -9.93 25.09
C GLU A 192 3.31 -8.76 25.35
N ALA A 193 3.81 -7.52 25.25
CA ALA A 193 3.11 -6.30 25.62
C ALA A 193 1.93 -5.93 24.71
N TYR A 194 1.82 -6.49 23.49
CA TYR A 194 0.86 -5.97 22.48
C TYR A 194 -0.03 -7.04 21.82
N ARG A 195 -0.54 -8.01 22.62
CA ARG A 195 -1.54 -9.00 22.15
C ARG A 195 -2.87 -8.39 21.66
N GLU A 196 -3.12 -7.11 21.94
CA GLU A 196 -4.37 -6.41 21.61
C GLU A 196 -4.39 -5.76 20.22
N ILE A 197 -3.29 -5.85 19.43
CA ILE A 197 -3.30 -5.35 18.05
C ILE A 197 -4.29 -6.17 17.22
N PRO A 198 -5.29 -5.54 16.58
CA PRO A 198 -6.46 -6.24 16.03
C PRO A 198 -6.21 -6.91 14.66
N VAL A 199 -5.09 -7.62 14.46
CA VAL A 199 -4.80 -8.39 13.22
C VAL A 199 -5.22 -9.85 13.35
N SER A 200 -5.31 -10.58 12.23
CA SER A 200 -5.45 -12.04 12.25
C SER A 200 -4.34 -12.71 13.05
N GLU A 201 -4.67 -13.71 13.87
CA GLU A 201 -3.71 -14.48 14.68
C GLU A 201 -2.55 -15.06 13.85
N GLN A 202 -2.84 -15.36 12.57
CA GLN A 202 -1.87 -15.89 11.62
C GLN A 202 -0.69 -14.93 11.37
N SER A 203 -0.90 -13.63 11.58
CA SER A 203 0.11 -12.59 11.34
C SER A 203 1.27 -12.65 12.34
N PHE A 204 1.08 -13.28 13.52
CA PHE A 204 2.07 -13.26 14.60
C PHE A 204 3.18 -14.32 14.49
N THR A 205 3.20 -15.16 13.45
CA THR A 205 4.09 -16.34 13.40
C THR A 205 5.30 -16.19 12.48
N GLY A 206 5.32 -15.21 11.58
CA GLY A 206 6.43 -15.02 10.64
C GLY A 206 7.41 -13.92 11.05
N ARG A 207 8.61 -13.99 10.47
CA ARG A 207 9.70 -13.01 10.56
C ARG A 207 10.29 -12.78 9.18
N GLY A 208 10.75 -11.57 8.91
CA GLY A 208 11.34 -11.20 7.64
C GLY A 208 10.79 -9.90 7.08
N ALA A 209 10.74 -9.81 5.76
CA ALA A 209 10.31 -8.62 5.03
C ALA A 209 9.12 -8.92 4.12
N ILE A 210 8.08 -8.08 4.17
CA ILE A 210 6.85 -8.24 3.39
C ILE A 210 6.39 -6.91 2.79
N GLN A 211 5.39 -7.01 1.91
CA GLN A 211 4.59 -5.88 1.41
C GLN A 211 5.44 -4.68 0.93
N PRO A 212 6.35 -4.89 -0.04
CA PRO A 212 7.21 -3.82 -0.52
C PRO A 212 6.42 -2.69 -1.18
N THR A 213 6.94 -1.48 -1.20
CA THR A 213 6.50 -0.38 -2.08
C THR A 213 7.65 0.01 -2.99
N LEU A 214 7.37 0.34 -4.26
CA LEU A 214 8.37 0.42 -5.33
C LEU A 214 8.43 1.81 -5.96
N TRP A 215 9.60 2.18 -6.46
CA TRP A 215 9.75 3.28 -7.43
C TRP A 215 10.92 3.01 -8.39
N GLU A 216 10.84 3.60 -9.58
CA GLU A 216 11.95 3.65 -10.54
C GLU A 216 12.61 5.03 -10.47
N SER A 217 13.92 5.09 -10.26
CA SER A 217 14.68 6.35 -10.20
C SER A 217 15.16 6.79 -11.57
N GLU A 218 15.63 5.83 -12.37
CA GLU A 218 16.12 5.94 -13.74
C GLU A 218 15.71 4.66 -14.51
N PRO A 219 15.66 4.67 -15.85
CA PRO A 219 15.31 3.49 -16.63
C PRO A 219 16.04 2.22 -16.18
N GLY A 220 15.28 1.25 -15.66
CA GLY A 220 15.78 -0.04 -15.18
C GLY A 220 16.41 -0.04 -13.78
N ARG A 221 16.58 1.12 -13.13
CA ARG A 221 16.97 1.24 -11.73
C ARG A 221 15.74 1.32 -10.84
N VAL A 222 15.42 0.20 -10.22
CA VAL A 222 14.22 0.06 -9.38
C VAL A 222 14.64 -0.11 -7.92
N HIS A 223 13.86 0.48 -7.03
CA HIS A 223 14.08 0.42 -5.60
C HIS A 223 12.82 -0.06 -4.91
N MET A 224 13.00 -0.69 -3.75
CA MET A 224 11.90 -1.03 -2.87
C MET A 224 12.18 -0.65 -1.43
N LEU A 225 11.15 -0.18 -0.74
CA LEU A 225 11.10 -0.14 0.72
C LEU A 225 10.27 -1.31 1.23
N LEU A 226 10.70 -1.90 2.33
CA LEU A 226 10.21 -3.15 2.88
C LEU A 226 9.71 -2.94 4.31
N ARG A 227 8.49 -3.40 4.60
CA ARG A 227 8.03 -3.59 5.98
C ARG A 227 8.76 -4.79 6.57
N THR A 228 9.36 -4.65 7.75
CA THR A 228 10.13 -5.73 8.38
C THR A 228 9.67 -6.03 9.80
N SER A 229 10.03 -7.23 10.29
CA SER A 229 9.93 -7.60 11.71
C SER A 229 11.08 -7.06 12.58
N GLU A 230 11.99 -6.26 12.03
CA GLU A 230 13.27 -5.89 12.69
C GLU A 230 13.26 -4.49 13.31
N GLY A 231 12.09 -3.82 13.39
CA GLY A 231 11.96 -2.49 14.00
C GLY A 231 12.33 -1.32 13.08
N PHE A 232 12.65 -1.59 11.81
CA PHE A 232 12.99 -0.57 10.81
C PHE A 232 12.44 -0.91 9.43
N ILE A 233 12.36 0.09 8.56
CA ILE A 233 12.11 -0.12 7.13
C ILE A 233 13.43 -0.55 6.47
N ALA A 234 13.44 -1.65 5.74
CA ALA A 234 14.59 -2.04 4.93
C ALA A 234 14.45 -1.54 3.49
N ARG A 235 15.56 -1.46 2.77
CA ARG A 235 15.63 -1.12 1.35
C ARG A 235 16.34 -2.22 0.58
N SER A 236 15.90 -2.46 -0.65
CA SER A 236 16.63 -3.28 -1.63
C SER A 236 16.52 -2.65 -3.02
N ASP A 237 17.55 -2.84 -3.83
CA ASP A 237 17.70 -2.18 -5.12
C ASP A 237 17.92 -3.21 -6.24
N SER A 238 17.36 -2.91 -7.40
CA SER A 238 17.49 -3.68 -8.64
C SER A 238 18.11 -2.79 -9.73
N GLN A 239 19.04 -3.37 -10.48
CA GLN A 239 19.71 -2.71 -11.61
C GLN A 239 19.27 -3.30 -12.97
N ASP A 240 18.30 -4.22 -12.96
CA ASP A 240 17.89 -5.01 -14.10
C ASP A 240 16.35 -5.01 -14.28
N SER A 241 15.71 -3.87 -14.01
CA SER A 241 14.26 -3.69 -14.18
C SER A 241 13.42 -4.67 -13.33
N GLY A 242 13.87 -4.92 -12.09
CA GLY A 242 13.17 -5.75 -11.11
C GLY A 242 13.31 -7.26 -11.33
N GLU A 243 14.34 -7.73 -12.03
CA GLU A 243 14.59 -9.17 -12.21
C GLU A 243 15.32 -9.76 -11.01
N THR A 244 16.38 -9.09 -10.56
CA THR A 244 17.13 -9.43 -9.36
C THR A 244 17.22 -8.25 -8.42
N TRP A 245 17.48 -8.55 -7.15
CA TRP A 245 17.50 -7.60 -6.05
C TRP A 245 18.75 -7.82 -5.22
N CYS A 246 19.39 -6.75 -4.76
CA CYS A 246 20.47 -6.88 -3.80
C CYS A 246 19.95 -7.34 -2.44
N GLU A 247 20.87 -7.79 -1.57
CA GLU A 247 20.54 -7.99 -0.16
C GLU A 247 19.91 -6.73 0.41
N GLY A 248 18.80 -6.89 1.14
CA GLY A 248 18.10 -5.78 1.74
C GLY A 248 18.84 -5.30 2.99
N TYR A 249 18.94 -3.98 3.12
CA TYR A 249 19.69 -3.31 4.18
C TYR A 249 18.80 -2.34 4.96
N ALA A 250 19.16 -2.09 6.22
CA ALA A 250 18.42 -1.18 7.08
C ALA A 250 18.48 0.26 6.58
N THR A 251 17.36 0.98 6.68
CA THR A 251 17.32 2.43 6.55
C THR A 251 17.32 3.10 7.93
N SER A 252 17.38 4.44 7.99
CA SER A 252 17.22 5.19 9.23
C SER A 252 15.77 5.28 9.73
N LEU A 253 14.79 4.77 8.96
CA LEU A 253 13.38 4.89 9.27
C LEU A 253 12.94 3.78 10.24
N PRO A 254 12.54 4.11 11.48
CA PRO A 254 11.97 3.12 12.40
C PRO A 254 10.60 2.66 11.90
N ASN A 255 10.23 1.39 12.14
CA ASN A 255 8.90 0.89 11.84
C ASN A 255 8.50 -0.31 12.69
N ASN A 256 7.25 -0.30 13.14
CA ASN A 256 6.71 -1.27 14.09
C ASN A 256 6.17 -2.53 13.41
N ASN A 257 6.70 -2.87 12.24
CA ASN A 257 6.14 -3.87 11.36
C ASN A 257 4.69 -3.52 10.95
N SER A 258 4.43 -2.24 10.65
CA SER A 258 3.16 -1.77 10.07
C SER A 258 3.27 -1.55 8.57
N GLY A 259 2.13 -1.63 7.88
CA GLY A 259 2.08 -1.37 6.45
C GLY A 259 2.58 0.04 6.08
N ILE A 260 3.34 0.12 5.00
CA ILE A 260 3.88 1.36 4.42
C ILE A 260 3.43 1.49 2.97
N ASP A 261 3.41 2.70 2.42
CA ASP A 261 3.29 2.92 0.98
C ASP A 261 3.96 4.24 0.58
N LEU A 262 4.44 4.31 -0.65
CA LEU A 262 5.21 5.42 -1.18
C LEU A 262 4.63 5.89 -2.51
N ALA A 263 4.66 7.20 -2.76
CA ALA A 263 4.42 7.79 -4.07
C ALA A 263 5.66 8.58 -4.52
N ARG A 264 5.99 8.47 -5.81
CA ARG A 264 7.03 9.27 -6.44
C ARG A 264 6.39 10.30 -7.37
N THR A 265 6.65 11.57 -7.13
CA THR A 265 6.22 12.68 -7.99
C THR A 265 7.05 12.74 -9.28
N ALA A 266 6.55 13.48 -10.27
CA ALA A 266 7.23 13.62 -11.56
C ALA A 266 8.63 14.27 -11.46
N ASP A 267 8.82 15.15 -10.47
CA ASP A 267 10.10 15.81 -10.16
C ASP A 267 11.05 14.93 -9.32
N GLY A 268 10.67 13.68 -9.03
CA GLY A 268 11.53 12.70 -8.35
C GLY A 268 11.47 12.72 -6.83
N ARG A 269 10.67 13.59 -6.20
CA ARG A 269 10.44 13.51 -4.75
C ARG A 269 9.69 12.22 -4.39
N LEU A 270 10.03 11.65 -3.24
CA LEU A 270 9.38 10.47 -2.68
C LEU A 270 8.60 10.86 -1.44
N PHE A 271 7.33 10.49 -1.39
CA PHE A 271 6.46 10.68 -0.23
C PHE A 271 6.07 9.33 0.35
N LEU A 272 6.49 9.07 1.58
CA LEU A 272 6.28 7.81 2.30
C LEU A 272 5.27 8.02 3.43
N VAL A 273 4.28 7.14 3.55
CA VAL A 273 3.41 7.09 4.72
C VAL A 273 3.74 5.86 5.56
N TYR A 274 4.05 6.08 6.84
CA TYR A 274 4.51 5.03 7.75
C TYR A 274 4.27 5.38 9.24
N ASN A 275 4.46 4.40 10.11
CA ASN A 275 4.45 4.56 11.57
C ASN A 275 5.91 4.55 12.08
N PRO A 276 6.44 5.67 12.60
CA PRO A 276 7.85 5.82 13.00
C PRO A 276 8.12 5.26 14.40
N VAL A 277 7.81 3.98 14.62
CA VAL A 277 7.92 3.31 15.92
C VAL A 277 8.90 2.15 15.79
N GLY A 278 10.02 2.18 16.51
CA GLY A 278 11.13 1.23 16.32
C GLY A 278 10.97 -0.16 16.94
N GLU A 279 9.75 -0.50 17.38
CA GLU A 279 9.46 -1.75 18.09
C GLU A 279 8.56 -2.65 17.26
N ASN A 280 9.00 -3.89 16.97
CA ASN A 280 8.18 -4.87 16.26
C ASN A 280 6.88 -5.15 17.04
N TRP A 281 5.73 -5.02 16.37
CA TRP A 281 4.40 -5.06 17.02
C TRP A 281 4.15 -3.96 18.04
N GLY A 282 4.84 -2.81 17.92
CA GLY A 282 4.56 -1.61 18.69
C GLY A 282 3.27 -0.88 18.24
N PRO A 283 2.95 0.28 18.86
CA PRO A 283 1.73 1.05 18.56
C PRO A 283 1.65 1.54 17.11
N ARG A 284 0.41 1.60 16.57
CA ARG A 284 0.09 2.10 15.22
C ARG A 284 -0.24 3.60 15.20
N PHE A 285 0.41 4.35 16.09
CA PHE A 285 0.43 5.80 16.14
C PHE A 285 1.81 6.27 16.62
N PRO A 286 2.28 7.46 16.20
CA PRO A 286 1.65 8.33 15.21
C PRO A 286 1.69 7.72 13.79
N LEU A 287 0.90 8.29 12.88
CA LEU A 287 1.01 8.03 11.44
C LEU A 287 1.54 9.29 10.75
N ARG A 288 2.66 9.17 10.03
CA ARG A 288 3.36 10.32 9.44
C ARG A 288 3.54 10.20 7.94
N LEU A 289 3.67 11.36 7.31
CA LEU A 289 4.08 11.55 5.93
C LEU A 289 5.53 12.07 5.93
N ALA A 290 6.46 11.29 5.37
CA ALA A 290 7.85 11.64 5.20
C ALA A 290 8.19 11.94 3.74
N LEU A 291 9.18 12.82 3.54
CA LEU A 291 9.68 13.26 2.25
C LEU A 291 11.15 12.87 2.10
N SER A 292 11.50 12.32 0.94
CA SER A 292 12.88 12.21 0.48
C SER A 292 13.07 12.95 -0.85
N LYS A 293 14.18 13.67 -0.97
CA LYS A 293 14.59 14.42 -2.17
C LYS A 293 15.84 13.85 -2.85
N ASP A 294 16.41 12.78 -2.29
CA ASP A 294 17.72 12.22 -2.66
C ASP A 294 17.64 10.73 -3.00
N ASN A 295 16.52 10.33 -3.62
CA ASN A 295 16.24 8.95 -4.01
C ASN A 295 16.18 7.99 -2.82
N GLY A 296 15.59 8.41 -1.71
CA GLY A 296 15.32 7.57 -0.54
C GLY A 296 16.54 7.34 0.35
N GLN A 297 17.57 8.18 0.26
CA GLN A 297 18.76 8.08 1.13
C GLN A 297 18.52 8.77 2.47
N THR A 298 17.91 9.95 2.47
CA THR A 298 17.49 10.68 3.67
C THR A 298 16.01 11.00 3.64
N TRP A 299 15.43 11.13 4.83
CA TRP A 299 14.00 11.30 5.04
C TRP A 299 13.72 12.36 6.11
N GLU A 300 12.73 13.20 5.85
CA GLU A 300 12.21 14.22 6.77
C GLU A 300 10.71 14.00 6.96
N ASP A 301 10.25 13.92 8.21
CA ASP A 301 8.81 13.90 8.50
C ASP A 301 8.23 15.30 8.24
N VAL A 302 7.39 15.43 7.21
CA VAL A 302 6.83 16.73 6.77
C VAL A 302 5.41 16.98 7.28
N PHE A 303 4.70 15.93 7.72
CA PHE A 303 3.35 16.07 8.26
C PHE A 303 2.95 14.89 9.16
N THR A 304 2.28 15.16 10.28
CA THR A 304 1.62 14.12 11.09
C THR A 304 0.14 13.99 10.70
N LEU A 305 -0.21 12.89 10.05
CA LEU A 305 -1.58 12.55 9.69
C LEU A 305 -2.42 12.34 10.95
N GLU A 306 -1.92 11.52 11.87
CA GLU A 306 -2.57 11.16 13.12
C GLU A 306 -1.55 11.15 14.27
N GLU A 307 -1.82 11.93 15.31
CA GLU A 307 -0.95 12.07 16.49
C GLU A 307 -1.52 11.35 17.72
N ALA A 308 -2.85 11.32 17.85
CA ALA A 308 -3.53 10.73 18.99
C ALA A 308 -3.31 9.21 19.02
N GLU A 309 -3.49 8.62 20.21
CA GLU A 309 -3.51 7.16 20.35
C GLU A 309 -4.65 6.55 19.52
N GLY A 310 -4.31 5.53 18.73
CA GLY A 310 -5.25 4.87 17.82
C GLY A 310 -4.56 3.84 16.92
N GLU A 311 -5.38 3.10 16.18
CA GLU A 311 -4.90 2.12 15.21
C GLU A 311 -4.98 2.72 13.80
N TYR A 312 -3.88 3.35 13.36
CA TYR A 312 -3.79 3.98 12.04
C TYR A 312 -2.78 3.24 11.16
N SER A 313 -3.24 2.64 10.07
CA SER A 313 -2.41 1.68 9.35
C SER A 313 -2.85 1.41 7.91
N TYR A 314 -2.01 0.66 7.19
CA TYR A 314 -2.22 0.27 5.78
C TYR A 314 -2.53 1.48 4.88
N PRO A 315 -1.61 2.45 4.80
CA PRO A 315 -1.82 3.67 4.01
C PRO A 315 -1.71 3.41 2.51
N SER A 316 -2.58 3.97 1.67
CA SER A 316 -2.34 4.07 0.22
C SER A 316 -2.04 5.52 -0.12
N VAL A 317 -0.90 5.77 -0.77
CA VAL A 317 -0.52 7.12 -1.18
C VAL A 317 -0.34 7.17 -2.70
N ASN A 318 -0.92 8.16 -3.35
CA ASN A 318 -0.82 8.39 -4.79
C ASN A 318 -0.58 9.89 -5.05
N CYS A 319 0.05 10.21 -6.17
CA CYS A 319 0.22 11.58 -6.61
C CYS A 319 -0.32 11.78 -8.03
N SER A 320 -0.85 12.97 -8.30
CA SER A 320 -1.23 13.39 -9.65
C SER A 320 -0.99 14.89 -9.78
N GLY A 321 -0.23 15.30 -10.79
CA GLY A 321 0.24 16.68 -10.92
C GLY A 321 0.98 17.12 -9.65
N ASN A 322 0.51 18.20 -9.05
CA ASN A 322 1.07 18.78 -7.84
C ASN A 322 0.28 18.42 -6.57
N SER A 323 -0.47 17.31 -6.60
CA SER A 323 -1.29 16.86 -5.48
C SER A 323 -0.88 15.47 -4.99
N LEU A 324 -0.94 15.29 -3.68
CA LEU A 324 -0.80 14.00 -3.00
C LEU A 324 -2.14 13.60 -2.39
N PHE A 325 -2.48 12.32 -2.51
CA PHE A 325 -3.69 11.75 -1.96
C PHE A 325 -3.35 10.55 -1.10
N VAL A 326 -3.82 10.53 0.15
CA VAL A 326 -3.53 9.47 1.10
C VAL A 326 -4.84 8.88 1.61
N THR A 327 -4.98 7.55 1.59
CA THR A 327 -5.98 6.85 2.40
C THR A 327 -5.32 5.96 3.42
N TYR A 328 -5.99 5.63 4.52
CA TYR A 328 -5.53 4.61 5.47
C TYR A 328 -6.70 4.06 6.29
N THR A 329 -6.47 2.91 6.93
CA THR A 329 -7.39 2.35 7.92
C THR A 329 -7.34 3.19 9.18
N ASN A 330 -8.49 3.67 9.64
CA ASN A 330 -8.65 4.41 10.87
C ASN A 330 -9.45 3.58 11.88
N CYS A 331 -8.75 3.06 12.88
CA CYS A 331 -9.27 2.27 13.99
C CYS A 331 -10.12 1.06 13.57
N ARG A 332 -9.90 0.56 12.35
CA ARG A 332 -10.73 -0.44 11.65
C ARG A 332 -12.22 -0.12 11.55
N LYS A 333 -12.61 1.13 11.79
CA LYS A 333 -14.01 1.60 11.75
C LYS A 333 -14.26 2.58 10.61
N ASP A 334 -13.20 3.23 10.13
CA ASP A 334 -13.27 4.16 9.02
C ASP A 334 -12.09 3.97 8.05
N ILE A 335 -12.23 4.51 6.84
CA ILE A 335 -11.11 4.81 5.95
C ILE A 335 -11.00 6.33 5.88
N SER A 336 -9.86 6.87 6.29
CA SER A 336 -9.59 8.30 6.15
C SER A 336 -9.04 8.60 4.77
N PHE A 337 -9.34 9.79 4.24
CA PHE A 337 -8.82 10.34 2.99
C PHE A 337 -8.20 11.70 3.26
N TRP A 338 -6.99 11.93 2.74
CA TRP A 338 -6.35 13.23 2.73
C TRP A 338 -6.02 13.64 1.31
N HIS A 339 -6.17 14.94 1.04
CA HIS A 339 -5.67 15.59 -0.16
C HIS A 339 -4.73 16.72 0.28
N PHE A 340 -3.50 16.69 -0.22
CA PHE A 340 -2.50 17.73 -0.07
C PHE A 340 -2.22 18.37 -1.43
N GLU A 341 -2.25 19.69 -1.51
CA GLU A 341 -1.66 20.43 -2.62
C GLU A 341 -0.24 20.83 -2.25
N LEU A 342 0.73 20.36 -3.03
CA LEU A 342 2.14 20.63 -2.78
C LEU A 342 2.46 22.10 -3.11
N GLU A 343 3.41 22.70 -2.42
CA GLU A 343 4.02 23.95 -2.85
C GLU A 343 4.82 23.72 -4.15
N GLU A 344 4.64 24.59 -5.15
CA GLU A 344 5.55 24.61 -6.29
C GLU A 344 6.92 25.05 -5.80
N GLN A 345 7.95 24.25 -6.02
CA GLN A 345 9.31 24.73 -5.81
C GLN A 345 9.53 25.87 -6.80
N GLY A 346 9.77 27.07 -6.27
CA GLY A 346 10.05 28.23 -7.09
C GLY A 346 11.12 27.88 -8.10
N LYS A 347 10.85 28.12 -9.40
CA LYS A 347 11.93 28.36 -10.34
C LYS A 347 12.84 29.37 -9.66
N GLU A 348 14.12 29.04 -9.48
CA GLU A 348 15.09 30.06 -9.10
C GLU A 348 14.83 31.28 -9.99
N ALA A 349 14.38 32.36 -9.36
CA ALA A 349 14.46 33.68 -9.95
C ALA A 349 15.94 34.05 -9.93
N GLY A 350 16.69 33.51 -10.89
CA GLY A 350 18.10 33.84 -11.18
C GLY A 350 18.16 34.22 -12.64
N VAL A 351 17.87 35.50 -12.96
CA VAL A 351 18.81 36.62 -13.16
C VAL A 351 19.48 36.56 -14.53
#